data_AF-A0A4Q9LZC7-F1
#
_entry.id   AF-A0A4Q9LZC7-F1
#
_cell.length_a   1.000
_cell.length_b   1.000
_cell.length_c   1.000
_cell.angle_alpha   90.00
_cell.angle_beta   90.00
_cell.angle_gamma   90.00
#
_symmetry.space_group_name_H-M   'P 1'
#
loop_
_entity.id
_entity.type
_entity.pdbx_description
1 polymer ?
#
loop_
_entity_poly.entity_id
_entity_poly.type
_entity_poly.pdbx_seq_one_letter_code
_entity_poly.pdbx_strand_id
1 'polypeptide(L)'
;MNFFIFICKIIYASGFEYTAISEDSLSIGDNYLEISYEIGADDQVKKCFDKLELNIKDERKEEMVKITSFYYKKIQEYTNNESDTFLAYFTTWICYFVYHPDNKIDMQKYRPELLFNLITFGRFFEFCKNDESIKLIIKDISVKLITYRLENECVDHDVWFKKAYNISVKLITYRLQNECVDPDVWFKKAYDILNAKYPFICSNIENSLNRDNKIDISMLENLKLRTKFFFKSVYNELGIFLANATLENYFSFFLILKYLFLSGKKNTSTSTIEKYSTDDRQLLNFLRSDAESIDKFPRKMNFNSYKKIAENISEPIFRKVLTVKDGFEKIYEFSGKKIQSTAKPEDSNVSLEFIENIVKRKEINYINALYVFLKNISKTEYHEYISEVLFSKAFCFKEIVTSKEKKLRSILEILFIADVLKIEFEKVNKDPSIINTYMVPFIPYIKTYLDQNDIKYDKNLAQSTFNRFLLPKTYRILKNFIFVKLFTNSSWKNKYNQLLKEYLKNKGYKFNEELVVNQNNIFIYVFKQEFSKLSPEERKKIFTIPVIQTPTSDNKTDSQKFGIRRLLLLILVTIVFIFGVIFGAYWFIYKRR
;
A
#
# COMPACT_ATOMS: atom_id res chain seq x y z
N MET A 1 6.00 4.72 17.52
CA MET A 1 5.05 5.67 16.88
C MET A 1 5.90 6.47 15.91
N ASN A 2 5.77 6.20 14.62
CA ASN A 2 6.89 6.31 13.68
C ASN A 2 7.20 7.73 13.27
N PHE A 3 8.31 7.89 12.56
CA PHE A 3 8.84 9.04 11.81
C PHE A 3 7.79 9.89 11.05
N PHE A 4 6.56 9.44 10.98
CA PHE A 4 5.38 10.24 10.74
C PHE A 4 5.31 11.49 11.72
N ILE A 5 5.87 11.48 12.96
CA ILE A 5 6.03 12.70 13.83
C ILE A 5 6.99 13.74 13.21
N PHE A 6 7.98 13.28 12.46
CA PHE A 6 8.97 14.11 11.79
C PHE A 6 8.34 14.92 10.64
N ILE A 7 7.37 14.33 9.94
CA ILE A 7 6.55 14.99 8.91
C ILE A 7 5.51 15.94 9.53
N CYS A 8 5.14 15.75 10.80
CA CYS A 8 4.04 16.49 11.40
C CYS A 8 4.45 17.64 12.33
N LYS A 9 5.74 17.75 12.69
CA LYS A 9 6.29 18.99 13.29
C LYS A 9 6.63 20.08 12.28
N ILE A 10 6.51 19.77 11.00
CA ILE A 10 6.54 20.70 9.87
C ILE A 10 5.28 21.56 9.77
N ILE A 11 4.15 21.07 10.28
CA ILE A 11 2.80 21.62 10.03
C ILE A 11 2.35 22.60 11.12
N TYR A 12 3.23 22.99 12.05
CA TYR A 12 2.90 23.93 13.14
C TYR A 12 2.84 25.41 12.69
N ALA A 13 2.15 25.66 11.57
CA ALA A 13 1.60 26.95 11.14
C ALA A 13 0.13 26.85 10.70
N SER A 14 -0.50 25.67 10.73
CA SER A 14 -1.93 25.50 10.49
C SER A 14 -2.48 24.57 11.58
N GLY A 15 -3.54 24.98 12.28
CA GLY A 15 -4.05 24.33 13.50
C GLY A 15 -4.54 22.89 13.32
N PHE A 16 -3.60 21.95 13.15
CA PHE A 16 -3.86 20.52 12.95
C PHE A 16 -3.17 19.68 14.03
N GLU A 17 -3.96 18.82 14.67
CA GLU A 17 -3.48 17.81 15.62
C GLU A 17 -2.98 16.58 14.87
N TYR A 18 -1.78 16.16 15.20
CA TYR A 18 -1.16 15.00 14.62
C TYR A 18 -1.06 13.84 15.64
N THR A 19 -1.38 12.62 15.19
CA THR A 19 -1.23 11.38 15.97
C THR A 19 -0.31 10.42 15.24
N ALA A 20 0.76 9.97 15.89
CA ALA A 20 1.74 9.16 15.21
C ALA A 20 1.26 7.76 14.88
N ILE A 21 1.67 7.25 13.74
CA ILE A 21 1.35 5.90 13.28
C ILE A 21 2.62 5.07 13.41
N SER A 22 2.67 4.09 14.31
CA SER A 22 3.78 3.12 14.40
C SER A 22 3.72 1.98 13.38
N GLU A 23 2.63 1.85 12.66
CA GLU A 23 2.32 0.69 11.81
C GLU A 23 1.48 1.15 10.63
N ASP A 24 1.70 0.67 9.41
CA ASP A 24 0.94 1.16 8.25
C ASP A 24 -0.57 1.26 8.52
N SER A 25 -1.14 2.41 8.16
CA SER A 25 -2.54 2.75 8.36
C SER A 25 -3.53 1.75 7.73
N LEU A 26 -3.08 0.97 6.74
CA LEU A 26 -3.86 -0.11 6.14
C LEU A 26 -3.43 -1.50 6.60
N SER A 27 -2.45 -1.65 7.50
CA SER A 27 -2.04 -2.94 8.10
C SER A 27 -2.25 -3.07 9.62
N ILE A 28 -2.80 -2.04 10.29
CA ILE A 28 -3.05 -2.01 11.74
C ILE A 28 -3.76 -3.28 12.26
N GLY A 29 -3.21 -3.82 13.36
CA GLY A 29 -3.76 -4.99 14.05
C GLY A 29 -3.66 -6.26 13.20
N ASP A 30 -2.54 -6.41 12.48
CA ASP A 30 -2.26 -7.48 11.53
C ASP A 30 -3.31 -7.61 10.43
N ASN A 31 -3.87 -6.49 9.95
CA ASN A 31 -4.85 -6.49 8.87
C ASN A 31 -4.17 -6.24 7.52
N TYR A 32 -3.45 -7.23 6.99
CA TYR A 32 -2.77 -7.15 5.70
C TYR A 32 -3.31 -8.18 4.70
N LEU A 33 -3.09 -7.92 3.41
CA LEU A 33 -3.42 -8.85 2.34
C LEU A 33 -2.26 -9.84 2.13
N GLU A 34 -2.60 -11.05 1.70
CA GLU A 34 -1.63 -12.09 1.33
C GLU A 34 -1.98 -12.63 -0.04
N ILE A 35 -1.02 -12.60 -0.97
CA ILE A 35 -1.24 -13.04 -2.34
C ILE A 35 -0.14 -14.02 -2.74
N SER A 36 -0.52 -15.13 -3.36
CA SER A 36 0.44 -16.07 -3.94
C SER A 36 1.26 -15.39 -5.05
N TYR A 37 2.51 -15.82 -5.22
CA TYR A 37 3.35 -15.35 -6.32
C TYR A 37 4.08 -16.53 -6.95
N GLU A 38 4.43 -16.35 -8.22
CA GLU A 38 5.21 -17.33 -9.00
C GLU A 38 6.35 -16.59 -9.68
N ILE A 39 7.53 -16.57 -9.04
CA ILE A 39 8.74 -16.01 -9.63
C ILE A 39 9.93 -16.91 -9.28
N GLY A 40 10.73 -17.21 -10.31
CA GLY A 40 12.04 -17.82 -10.15
C GLY A 40 13.07 -16.84 -9.60
N ALA A 41 14.12 -17.37 -9.01
CA ALA A 41 15.17 -16.57 -8.39
C ALA A 41 15.87 -15.64 -9.41
N ASP A 42 16.03 -14.37 -9.02
CA ASP A 42 16.75 -13.35 -9.76
C ASP A 42 18.26 -13.40 -9.47
N ASP A 43 19.08 -13.26 -10.50
CA ASP A 43 20.53 -13.41 -10.38
C ASP A 43 21.19 -12.28 -9.59
N GLN A 44 20.63 -11.07 -9.63
CA GLN A 44 21.14 -9.96 -8.83
C GLN A 44 20.83 -10.17 -7.35
N VAL A 45 19.63 -10.67 -7.04
CA VAL A 45 19.25 -11.01 -5.66
C VAL A 45 20.09 -12.17 -5.13
N LYS A 46 20.33 -13.23 -5.92
CA LYS A 46 21.25 -14.32 -5.55
C LYS A 46 22.64 -13.78 -5.18
N LYS A 47 23.21 -12.91 -6.03
CA LYS A 47 24.50 -12.26 -5.79
C LYS A 47 24.50 -11.47 -4.47
N CYS A 48 23.42 -10.76 -4.15
CA CYS A 48 23.28 -10.08 -2.86
C CYS A 48 23.34 -11.10 -1.70
N PHE A 49 22.54 -12.16 -1.73
CA PHE A 49 22.54 -13.18 -0.67
C PHE A 49 23.90 -13.89 -0.49
N ASP A 50 24.59 -14.18 -1.60
CA ASP A 50 25.90 -14.82 -1.55
C ASP A 50 26.96 -13.90 -0.95
N LYS A 51 26.92 -12.61 -1.30
CA LYS A 51 27.87 -11.62 -0.81
C LYS A 51 27.66 -11.24 0.66
N LEU A 52 26.41 -11.19 1.10
CA LEU A 52 26.07 -10.80 2.47
C LEU A 52 26.35 -11.89 3.52
N GLU A 53 26.67 -13.13 3.11
CA GLU A 53 27.01 -14.24 4.01
C GLU A 53 25.96 -14.42 5.14
N LEU A 54 24.67 -14.29 4.80
CA LEU A 54 23.59 -14.33 5.78
C LEU A 54 23.47 -15.72 6.42
N ASN A 55 23.28 -15.76 7.74
CA ASN A 55 23.17 -17.01 8.50
C ASN A 55 21.77 -17.65 8.32
N ILE A 56 21.59 -18.39 7.22
CA ILE A 56 20.32 -19.03 6.83
C ILE A 56 20.63 -20.42 6.27
N LYS A 57 19.80 -21.42 6.58
CA LYS A 57 19.89 -22.75 5.96
C LYS A 57 19.61 -22.68 4.46
N ASP A 58 20.27 -23.51 3.66
CA ASP A 58 20.22 -23.46 2.19
C ASP A 58 18.81 -23.55 1.60
N GLU A 59 17.98 -24.51 2.05
CA GLU A 59 16.59 -24.64 1.57
C GLU A 59 15.77 -23.37 1.82
N ARG A 60 15.92 -22.76 3.00
CA ARG A 60 15.21 -21.54 3.37
C ARG A 60 15.78 -20.32 2.66
N LYS A 61 17.09 -20.29 2.41
CA LYS A 61 17.75 -19.26 1.60
C LYS A 61 17.15 -19.23 0.19
N GLU A 62 16.88 -20.39 -0.41
CA GLU A 62 16.28 -20.46 -1.75
C GLU A 62 14.86 -19.84 -1.78
N GLU A 63 14.01 -20.17 -0.82
CA GLU A 63 12.68 -19.56 -0.68
C GLU A 63 12.75 -18.04 -0.48
N MET A 64 13.69 -17.59 0.38
CA MET A 64 13.92 -16.17 0.63
C MET A 64 14.41 -15.44 -0.62
N VAL A 65 15.28 -16.06 -1.40
CA VAL A 65 15.74 -15.52 -2.68
C VAL A 65 14.54 -15.36 -3.62
N LYS A 66 13.64 -16.36 -3.73
CA LYS A 66 12.45 -16.28 -4.60
C LYS A 66 11.52 -15.13 -4.21
N ILE A 67 11.15 -15.00 -2.95
CA ILE A 67 10.26 -13.91 -2.51
C ILE A 67 10.92 -12.53 -2.64
N THR A 68 12.21 -12.44 -2.32
CA THR A 68 12.99 -11.18 -2.49
C THR A 68 13.06 -10.79 -3.96
N SER A 69 13.27 -11.77 -4.85
CA SER A 69 13.27 -11.57 -6.30
C SER A 69 11.93 -11.09 -6.82
N PHE A 70 10.83 -11.58 -6.24
CA PHE A 70 9.49 -11.09 -6.56
C PHE A 70 9.32 -9.61 -6.20
N TYR A 71 9.62 -9.23 -4.95
CA TYR A 71 9.54 -7.82 -4.53
C TYR A 71 10.45 -6.94 -5.37
N TYR A 72 11.70 -7.36 -5.58
CA TYR A 72 12.67 -6.60 -6.37
C TYR A 72 12.18 -6.32 -7.79
N LYS A 73 11.74 -7.35 -8.52
CA LYS A 73 11.19 -7.18 -9.88
C LYS A 73 9.99 -6.25 -9.90
N LYS A 74 9.11 -6.35 -8.91
CA LYS A 74 7.95 -5.45 -8.80
C LYS A 74 8.36 -4.01 -8.51
N ILE A 75 9.40 -3.77 -7.71
CA ILE A 75 9.94 -2.43 -7.45
C ILE A 75 10.48 -1.81 -8.74
N GLN A 76 11.21 -2.59 -9.56
CA GLN A 76 11.77 -2.13 -10.84
C GLN A 76 10.71 -1.64 -11.84
N GLU A 77 9.45 -2.09 -11.74
CA GLU A 77 8.35 -1.56 -12.57
C GLU A 77 8.01 -0.10 -12.24
N TYR A 78 8.49 0.44 -11.10
CA TYR A 78 8.17 1.78 -10.58
C TYR A 78 9.40 2.68 -10.40
N THR A 79 10.61 2.12 -10.41
CA THR A 79 11.87 2.84 -10.19
C THR A 79 12.74 2.87 -11.44
N ASN A 80 13.77 3.72 -11.45
CA ASN A 80 14.75 3.81 -12.51
C ASN A 80 15.93 2.85 -12.28
N ASN A 81 16.58 2.46 -13.37
CA ASN A 81 17.69 1.49 -13.32
C ASN A 81 18.93 2.00 -12.57
N GLU A 82 19.09 3.32 -12.41
CA GLU A 82 20.22 3.92 -11.69
C GLU A 82 20.30 3.47 -10.21
N SER A 83 19.15 3.16 -9.60
CA SER A 83 19.07 2.72 -8.21
C SER A 83 19.04 1.20 -8.05
N ASP A 84 19.10 0.42 -9.14
CA ASP A 84 18.85 -1.02 -9.13
C ASP A 84 19.72 -1.79 -8.15
N THR A 85 21.03 -1.50 -8.13
CA THR A 85 21.96 -2.19 -7.22
C THR A 85 21.64 -1.87 -5.77
N PHE A 86 21.36 -0.60 -5.46
CA PHE A 86 20.96 -0.19 -4.12
C PHE A 86 19.66 -0.87 -3.69
N LEU A 87 18.64 -0.84 -4.55
CA LEU A 87 17.32 -1.41 -4.28
C LEU A 87 17.37 -2.94 -4.13
N ALA A 88 18.24 -3.63 -4.87
CA ALA A 88 18.45 -5.07 -4.67
C ALA A 88 18.97 -5.36 -3.27
N TYR A 89 20.07 -4.73 -2.84
CA TYR A 89 20.59 -4.93 -1.47
C TYR A 89 19.60 -4.50 -0.39
N PHE A 90 18.94 -3.36 -0.56
CA PHE A 90 17.99 -2.86 0.42
C PHE A 90 16.81 -3.82 0.57
N THR A 91 16.24 -4.28 -0.55
CA THR A 91 15.16 -5.26 -0.56
C THR A 91 15.61 -6.58 0.05
N THR A 92 16.82 -7.06 -0.25
CA THR A 92 17.41 -8.25 0.40
C THR A 92 17.48 -8.10 1.91
N TRP A 93 17.95 -6.98 2.44
CA TRP A 93 17.98 -6.73 3.88
C TRP A 93 16.58 -6.70 4.50
N ILE A 94 15.63 -5.99 3.89
CA ILE A 94 14.24 -5.96 4.39
C ILE A 94 13.63 -7.36 4.40
N CYS A 95 13.72 -8.11 3.29
CA CYS A 95 13.19 -9.47 3.21
C CYS A 95 13.92 -10.43 4.16
N TYR A 96 15.22 -10.24 4.40
CA TYR A 96 15.97 -11.00 5.39
C TYR A 96 15.36 -10.87 6.79
N PHE A 97 15.13 -9.64 7.24
CA PHE A 97 14.55 -9.39 8.55
C PHE A 97 13.07 -9.77 8.63
N VAL A 98 12.27 -9.47 7.60
CA VAL A 98 10.83 -9.75 7.57
C VAL A 98 10.55 -11.24 7.52
N TYR A 99 11.26 -11.98 6.68
CA TYR A 99 11.03 -13.41 6.51
C TYR A 99 12.07 -14.26 7.27
N HIS A 100 12.75 -13.71 8.27
CA HIS A 100 13.68 -14.49 9.08
C HIS A 100 13.01 -15.78 9.61
N PRO A 101 13.71 -16.94 9.70
CA PRO A 101 13.10 -18.20 10.14
C PRO A 101 12.39 -18.16 11.50
N ASP A 102 12.77 -17.21 12.35
CA ASP A 102 12.13 -16.98 13.65
C ASP A 102 10.78 -16.28 13.57
N ASN A 103 10.44 -15.69 12.42
CA ASN A 103 9.20 -14.98 12.19
C ASN A 103 8.14 -15.93 11.66
N LYS A 104 6.90 -15.77 12.13
CA LYS A 104 5.75 -16.58 11.69
C LYS A 104 5.13 -16.08 10.38
N ILE A 105 5.93 -15.49 9.49
CA ILE A 105 5.46 -14.92 8.23
C ILE A 105 5.61 -15.95 7.10
N ASP A 106 4.52 -16.21 6.39
CA ASP A 106 4.48 -17.14 5.27
C ASP A 106 5.27 -16.60 4.07
N MET A 107 6.24 -17.37 3.57
CA MET A 107 7.04 -17.04 2.39
C MET A 107 6.40 -17.48 1.07
N GLN A 108 5.31 -18.24 1.11
CA GLN A 108 4.56 -18.62 -0.10
C GLN A 108 3.67 -17.49 -0.61
N LYS A 109 3.48 -16.44 0.20
CA LYS A 109 2.66 -15.28 -0.14
C LYS A 109 3.41 -13.98 0.12
N TYR A 110 3.18 -13.01 -0.75
CA TYR A 110 3.67 -11.65 -0.55
C TYR A 110 2.55 -10.76 0.01
N ARG A 111 2.96 -9.65 0.63
CA ARG A 111 2.08 -8.63 1.20
C ARG A 111 2.08 -7.40 0.28
N PRO A 112 0.94 -7.03 -0.34
CA PRO A 112 0.83 -5.81 -1.15
C PRO A 112 1.23 -4.54 -0.40
N GLU A 113 0.98 -4.45 0.90
CA GLU A 113 1.34 -3.30 1.75
C GLU A 113 2.85 -3.16 1.91
N LEU A 114 3.56 -4.29 2.09
CA LEU A 114 5.02 -4.32 2.10
C LEU A 114 5.57 -3.89 0.73
N LEU A 115 5.00 -4.41 -0.36
CA LEU A 115 5.38 -4.03 -1.71
C LEU A 115 5.17 -2.52 -1.96
N PHE A 116 4.03 -1.97 -1.55
CA PHE A 116 3.75 -0.54 -1.65
C PHE A 116 4.81 0.28 -0.93
N ASN A 117 5.11 -0.06 0.32
CA ASN A 117 6.11 0.68 1.11
C ASN A 117 7.51 0.61 0.51
N LEU A 118 7.93 -0.55 -0.01
CA LEU A 118 9.20 -0.70 -0.72
C LEU A 118 9.26 0.13 -2.00
N ILE A 119 8.18 0.14 -2.80
CA ILE A 119 8.06 0.99 -3.99
C ILE A 119 8.14 2.47 -3.60
N THR A 120 7.38 2.90 -2.59
CA THR A 120 7.39 4.30 -2.15
C THR A 120 8.78 4.72 -1.67
N PHE A 121 9.51 3.84 -0.97
CA PHE A 121 10.89 4.09 -0.55
C PHE A 121 11.84 4.21 -1.73
N GLY A 122 11.76 3.31 -2.71
CA GLY A 122 12.61 3.40 -3.90
C GLY A 122 12.38 4.69 -4.70
N ARG A 123 11.11 5.05 -4.94
CA ARG A 123 10.72 6.32 -5.57
C ARG A 123 11.26 7.52 -4.80
N PHE A 124 11.07 7.52 -3.48
CA PHE A 124 11.55 8.60 -2.62
C PHE A 124 13.08 8.72 -2.66
N PHE A 125 13.81 7.60 -2.57
CA PHE A 125 15.26 7.57 -2.64
C PHE A 125 15.80 8.19 -3.94
N GLU A 126 15.20 7.84 -5.08
CA GLU A 126 15.52 8.45 -6.38
C GLU A 126 15.22 9.94 -6.41
N PHE A 127 14.05 10.32 -5.89
CA PHE A 127 13.63 11.71 -5.86
C PHE A 127 14.58 12.59 -5.02
N CYS A 128 15.09 12.07 -3.91
CA CYS A 128 16.07 12.74 -3.05
C CYS A 128 17.40 13.03 -3.75
N LYS A 129 17.75 12.26 -4.79
CA LYS A 129 18.97 12.46 -5.59
C LYS A 129 18.76 13.38 -6.80
N ASN A 130 17.49 13.68 -7.14
CA ASN A 130 17.11 14.34 -8.38
C ASN A 130 16.55 15.75 -8.19
N ASP A 131 15.75 15.99 -7.15
CA ASP A 131 15.18 17.32 -6.88
C ASP A 131 16.07 18.07 -5.90
N GLU A 132 16.67 19.19 -6.34
CA GLU A 132 17.61 19.97 -5.51
C GLU A 132 16.96 20.51 -4.23
N SER A 133 15.68 20.88 -4.25
CA SER A 133 15.00 21.38 -3.06
C SER A 133 14.82 20.29 -2.01
N ILE A 134 14.48 19.08 -2.44
CA ILE A 134 14.37 17.90 -1.56
C ILE A 134 15.75 17.42 -1.13
N LYS A 135 16.73 17.41 -2.03
CA LYS A 135 18.12 17.03 -1.74
C LYS A 135 18.70 17.87 -0.61
N LEU A 136 18.53 19.19 -0.64
CA LEU A 136 18.97 20.09 0.44
C LEU A 136 18.30 19.79 1.77
N ILE A 137 16.99 19.53 1.76
CA ILE A 137 16.24 19.15 2.96
C ILE A 137 16.76 17.83 3.54
N ILE A 138 16.95 16.82 2.69
CA ILE A 138 17.41 15.49 3.11
C ILE A 138 18.85 15.52 3.58
N LYS A 139 19.69 16.37 2.98
CA LYS A 139 21.05 16.66 3.44
C LYS A 139 21.02 17.20 4.87
N ASP A 140 20.25 18.25 5.13
CA ASP A 140 20.09 18.85 6.46
C ASP A 140 19.62 17.80 7.49
N ILE A 141 18.60 17.00 7.13
CA ILE A 141 18.07 15.94 8.00
C ILE A 141 19.13 14.88 8.33
N SER A 142 19.83 14.37 7.30
CA SER A 142 20.82 13.32 7.45
C SER A 142 21.98 13.78 8.33
N VAL A 143 22.46 15.00 8.11
CA VAL A 143 23.51 15.63 8.91
C VAL A 143 23.07 15.76 10.37
N LYS A 144 21.88 16.31 10.63
CA LYS A 144 21.36 16.53 11.99
C LYS A 144 21.20 15.23 12.78
N LEU A 145 20.61 14.20 12.16
CA LEU A 145 20.37 12.91 12.80
C LEU A 145 21.67 12.17 13.11
N ILE A 146 22.60 12.15 12.16
CA ILE A 146 23.89 11.50 12.36
C ILE A 146 24.69 12.26 13.43
N THR A 147 24.71 13.60 13.41
CA THR A 147 25.36 14.42 14.45
C THR A 147 24.82 14.11 15.84
N TYR A 148 23.49 14.11 16.01
CA TYR A 148 22.85 13.76 17.28
C TYR A 148 23.30 12.41 17.82
N ARG A 149 23.39 11.39 16.95
CA ARG A 149 23.82 10.05 17.36
C ARG A 149 25.29 9.98 17.73
N LEU A 150 26.15 10.65 16.96
CA LEU A 150 27.60 10.69 17.21
C LEU A 150 27.93 11.41 18.53
N GLU A 151 27.16 12.43 18.91
CA GLU A 151 27.29 13.12 20.19
C GLU A 151 26.88 12.26 21.38
N ASN A 152 25.81 11.45 21.25
CA ASN A 152 25.32 10.57 22.31
C ASN A 152 26.26 9.39 22.62
N GLU A 153 27.10 8.96 21.67
CA GLU A 153 28.17 7.97 21.92
C GLU A 153 29.40 8.54 22.64
N CYS A 154 29.58 9.87 22.68
CA CYS A 154 30.79 10.51 23.21
C CYS A 154 30.72 10.87 24.71
N VAL A 155 29.63 10.56 25.43
CA VAL A 155 29.46 10.97 26.83
C VAL A 155 29.01 9.79 27.69
N ASP A 156 29.75 9.55 28.77
CA ASP A 156 29.42 8.60 29.83
C ASP A 156 27.94 8.69 30.25
N HIS A 157 27.26 7.55 30.34
CA HIS A 157 25.80 7.46 30.39
C HIS A 157 25.21 8.18 31.63
N ASP A 158 25.96 8.22 32.73
CA ASP A 158 25.62 8.92 33.98
C ASP A 158 25.85 10.44 33.91
N VAL A 159 26.86 10.87 33.17
CA VAL A 159 27.12 12.29 32.91
C VAL A 159 26.06 12.84 31.97
N TRP A 160 25.60 12.05 30.99
CA TRP A 160 24.50 12.44 30.11
C TRP A 160 23.15 12.48 30.84
N PHE A 161 22.79 11.53 31.71
CA PHE A 161 21.50 11.65 32.42
C PHE A 161 21.44 12.95 33.24
N LYS A 162 22.53 13.35 33.90
CA LYS A 162 22.65 14.66 34.56
C LYS A 162 22.64 15.85 33.60
N LYS A 163 23.22 15.73 32.40
CA LYS A 163 23.32 16.83 31.43
C LYS A 163 22.07 16.97 30.57
N ALA A 164 21.44 15.88 30.16
CA ALA A 164 20.16 15.80 29.46
C ALA A 164 18.98 16.11 30.38
N TYR A 165 19.03 15.74 31.66
CA TYR A 165 18.11 16.25 32.68
C TYR A 165 18.30 17.77 32.85
N ASN A 166 19.55 18.26 32.96
CA ASN A 166 19.82 19.71 32.96
C ASN A 166 19.47 20.42 31.64
N ILE A 167 19.51 19.76 30.47
CA ILE A 167 19.14 20.32 29.16
C ILE A 167 17.63 20.30 28.97
N SER A 168 16.93 19.27 29.45
CA SER A 168 15.47 19.20 29.44
C SER A 168 14.90 20.19 30.44
N VAL A 169 15.47 20.29 31.63
CA VAL A 169 15.17 21.32 32.62
C VAL A 169 15.56 22.70 32.07
N LYS A 170 16.74 22.91 31.47
CA LYS A 170 17.06 24.20 30.82
C LYS A 170 16.14 24.52 29.65
N LEU A 171 15.74 23.59 28.79
CA LEU A 171 14.81 23.84 27.69
C LEU A 171 13.41 24.18 28.21
N ILE A 172 12.99 23.58 29.33
CA ILE A 172 11.74 23.90 30.01
C ILE A 172 11.86 25.26 30.72
N THR A 173 12.95 25.54 31.43
CA THR A 173 13.25 26.81 32.10
C THR A 173 13.46 27.97 31.10
N TYR A 174 14.11 27.74 29.96
CA TYR A 174 14.30 28.72 28.87
C TYR A 174 13.01 28.98 28.09
N ARG A 175 12.16 27.95 27.89
CA ARG A 175 10.78 28.14 27.38
C ARG A 175 9.90 28.90 28.37
N LEU A 176 10.10 28.72 29.68
CA LEU A 176 9.44 29.50 30.72
C LEU A 176 10.02 30.92 30.85
N GLN A 177 11.25 31.17 30.37
CA GLN A 177 11.95 32.46 30.40
C GLN A 177 11.92 33.24 29.07
N ASN A 178 11.19 32.80 28.04
CA ASN A 178 11.04 33.48 26.74
C ASN A 178 12.34 33.76 25.94
N GLU A 179 13.49 33.17 26.28
CA GLU A 179 14.69 33.25 25.44
C GLU A 179 14.71 32.08 24.43
N CYS A 180 14.19 32.35 23.24
CA CYS A 180 14.08 31.38 22.16
C CYS A 180 15.40 31.26 21.39
N VAL A 181 16.30 30.34 21.77
CA VAL A 181 17.47 29.98 20.94
C VAL A 181 16.96 29.30 19.66
N ASP A 182 17.32 29.87 18.50
CA ASP A 182 16.98 29.30 17.19
C ASP A 182 17.60 27.90 17.03
N PRO A 183 16.78 26.84 16.84
CA PRO A 183 17.26 25.47 16.62
C PRO A 183 18.30 25.35 15.50
N ASP A 184 18.21 26.19 14.46
CA ASP A 184 19.14 26.15 13.34
C ASP A 184 20.54 26.68 13.72
N VAL A 185 20.62 27.66 14.62
CA VAL A 185 21.90 28.15 15.16
C VAL A 185 22.58 27.06 15.98
N TRP A 186 21.81 26.30 16.77
CA TRP A 186 22.35 25.19 17.56
C TRP A 186 22.86 24.05 16.67
N PHE A 187 22.08 23.64 15.66
CA PHE A 187 22.47 22.58 14.74
C PHE A 187 23.68 22.96 13.89
N LYS A 188 23.78 24.21 13.46
CA LYS A 188 24.97 24.71 12.77
C LYS A 188 26.20 24.55 13.65
N LYS A 189 26.11 24.94 14.92
CA LYS A 189 27.21 24.77 15.88
C LYS A 189 27.56 23.30 16.12
N ALA A 190 26.58 22.42 16.25
CA ALA A 190 26.81 20.97 16.40
C ALA A 190 27.47 20.37 15.14
N TYR A 191 27.02 20.79 13.95
CA TYR A 191 27.62 20.40 12.69
C TYR A 191 29.05 20.89 12.55
N ASP A 192 29.33 22.16 12.88
CA ASP A 192 30.68 22.72 12.80
C ASP A 192 31.65 21.99 13.73
N ILE A 193 31.19 21.62 14.94
CA ILE A 193 31.96 20.78 15.88
C ILE A 193 32.20 19.39 15.28
N LEU A 194 31.17 18.77 14.70
CA LEU A 194 31.28 17.45 14.10
C LEU A 194 32.22 17.48 12.89
N ASN A 195 32.10 18.48 12.03
CA ASN A 195 32.91 18.64 10.84
C ASN A 195 34.39 18.91 11.20
N ALA A 196 34.65 19.66 12.27
CA ALA A 196 36.00 19.83 12.79
C ALA A 196 36.59 18.51 13.31
N LYS A 197 35.78 17.66 13.95
CA LYS A 197 36.24 16.39 14.56
C LYS A 197 36.30 15.22 13.56
N TYR A 198 35.37 15.18 12.61
CA TYR A 198 35.17 14.09 11.66
C TYR A 198 34.79 14.62 10.25
N PRO A 199 35.67 15.39 9.58
CA PRO A 199 35.36 16.02 8.29
C PRO A 199 35.01 15.01 7.20
N PHE A 200 35.62 13.82 7.25
CA PHE A 200 35.33 12.72 6.32
C PHE A 200 33.89 12.18 6.48
N ILE A 201 33.37 12.10 7.71
CA ILE A 201 31.99 11.64 7.96
C ILE A 201 31.00 12.66 7.38
N CYS A 202 31.21 13.95 7.68
CA CYS A 202 30.36 15.02 7.14
C CYS A 202 30.38 15.01 5.60
N SER A 203 31.57 15.03 4.99
CA SER A 203 31.74 14.95 3.53
C SER A 203 31.04 13.73 2.91
N ASN A 204 31.13 12.56 3.53
CA ASN A 204 30.44 11.35 3.08
C ASN A 204 28.92 11.45 3.13
N ILE A 205 28.36 12.07 4.18
CA ILE A 205 26.92 12.32 4.29
C ILE A 205 26.48 13.26 3.17
N GLU A 206 27.22 14.36 2.97
CA GLU A 206 26.88 15.33 1.92
C GLU A 206 26.95 14.71 0.52
N ASN A 207 28.01 13.94 0.24
CA ASN A 207 28.26 13.36 -1.07
C ASN A 207 27.34 12.19 -1.39
N SER A 208 26.77 11.51 -0.40
CA SER A 208 25.89 10.35 -0.61
C SER A 208 24.64 10.64 -1.44
N LEU A 209 24.18 11.90 -1.45
CA LEU A 209 23.03 12.34 -2.23
C LEU A 209 23.38 12.69 -3.69
N ASN A 210 24.67 12.62 -4.06
CA ASN A 210 25.08 12.75 -5.45
C ASN A 210 24.76 11.46 -6.21
N ARG A 211 24.28 11.60 -7.45
CA ARG A 211 23.79 10.46 -8.26
C ARG A 211 24.83 9.34 -8.37
N ASP A 212 26.09 9.69 -8.66
CA ASP A 212 27.17 8.71 -8.89
C ASP A 212 27.80 8.16 -7.61
N ASN A 213 27.35 8.61 -6.44
CA ASN A 213 27.95 8.21 -5.18
C ASN A 213 27.52 6.79 -4.78
N LYS A 214 28.52 5.92 -4.56
CA LYS A 214 28.32 4.51 -4.22
C LYS A 214 28.31 4.22 -2.71
N ILE A 215 28.43 5.22 -1.84
CA ILE A 215 28.56 5.02 -0.41
C ILE A 215 27.37 4.29 0.21
N ASP A 216 26.15 4.58 -0.27
CA ASP A 216 24.94 3.92 0.22
C ASP A 216 24.90 2.44 -0.19
N ILE A 217 25.45 2.09 -1.36
CA ILE A 217 25.60 0.70 -1.80
C ILE A 217 26.68 0.01 -0.97
N SER A 218 27.85 0.64 -0.82
CA SER A 218 28.95 0.12 -0.01
C SER A 218 28.53 -0.13 1.43
N MET A 219 27.70 0.74 2.00
CA MET A 219 27.11 0.59 3.33
C MET A 219 26.24 -0.67 3.44
N LEU A 220 25.37 -0.95 2.47
CA LEU A 220 24.51 -2.13 2.53
C LEU A 220 25.29 -3.42 2.27
N GLU A 221 26.25 -3.36 1.35
CA GLU A 221 27.09 -4.48 0.94
C GLU A 221 28.03 -4.97 2.05
N ASN A 222 28.54 -4.06 2.88
CA ASN A 222 29.55 -4.36 3.89
C ASN A 222 28.98 -4.50 5.31
N LEU A 223 27.65 -4.54 5.43
CA LEU A 223 26.97 -4.79 6.70
C LEU A 223 27.11 -6.27 7.08
N LYS A 224 27.60 -6.55 8.30
CA LYS A 224 27.63 -7.88 8.91
C LYS A 224 26.81 -7.90 10.19
N LEU A 225 25.95 -8.89 10.36
CA LEU A 225 25.20 -9.06 11.61
C LEU A 225 26.00 -9.92 12.61
N ARG A 226 26.17 -9.42 13.83
CA ARG A 226 26.77 -10.17 14.95
C ARG A 226 25.70 -11.04 15.58
N THR A 227 25.83 -12.35 15.38
CA THR A 227 25.03 -13.40 16.02
C THR A 227 25.40 -13.62 17.49
N LYS A 228 25.53 -12.54 18.30
CA LYS A 228 26.04 -12.64 19.67
C LYS A 228 24.99 -12.98 20.74
N PHE A 229 23.69 -12.76 20.51
CA PHE A 229 22.66 -13.05 21.51
C PHE A 229 21.34 -13.49 20.86
N PHE A 230 21.05 -14.80 20.91
CA PHE A 230 19.82 -15.40 20.42
C PHE A 230 18.67 -15.15 21.40
N PHE A 231 18.01 -14.01 21.29
CA PHE A 231 16.62 -13.93 21.76
C PHE A 231 15.72 -13.93 20.53
N LYS A 232 15.09 -15.08 20.27
CA LYS A 232 14.10 -15.29 19.19
C LYS A 232 13.06 -14.16 19.12
N SER A 233 12.73 -13.54 20.25
CA SER A 233 11.82 -12.40 20.33
C SER A 233 12.30 -11.15 19.58
N VAL A 234 13.60 -10.87 19.54
CA VAL A 234 14.15 -9.63 18.95
C VAL A 234 14.07 -9.65 17.42
N TYR A 235 14.41 -10.77 16.77
CA TYR A 235 14.22 -10.94 15.32
C TYR A 235 12.76 -10.80 14.92
N ASN A 236 11.87 -11.42 15.69
CA ASN A 236 10.43 -11.35 15.46
C ASN A 236 9.92 -9.91 15.58
N GLU A 237 10.36 -9.16 16.60
CA GLU A 237 9.97 -7.76 16.77
C GLU A 237 10.48 -6.86 15.64
N LEU A 238 11.75 -6.99 15.24
CA LEU A 238 12.32 -6.22 14.13
C LEU A 238 11.67 -6.57 12.79
N GLY A 239 11.45 -7.86 12.53
CA GLY A 239 10.79 -8.34 11.32
C GLY A 239 9.35 -7.87 11.21
N ILE A 240 8.57 -7.94 12.29
CA ILE A 240 7.20 -7.41 12.35
C ILE A 240 7.20 -5.89 12.14
N PHE A 241 8.11 -5.17 12.79
CA PHE A 241 8.24 -3.72 12.62
C PHE A 241 8.51 -3.33 11.16
N LEU A 242 9.46 -4.01 10.51
CA LEU A 242 9.80 -3.75 9.10
C LEU A 242 8.71 -4.24 8.14
N ALA A 243 7.95 -5.29 8.47
CA ALA A 243 6.86 -5.77 7.64
C ALA A 243 5.67 -4.79 7.59
N ASN A 244 5.48 -4.01 8.65
CA ASN A 244 4.43 -3.01 8.79
C ASN A 244 4.98 -1.57 8.74
N ALA A 245 6.25 -1.42 8.31
CA ALA A 245 6.93 -0.14 8.30
C ALA A 245 6.40 0.76 7.20
N THR A 246 6.26 2.02 7.55
CA THR A 246 5.94 3.07 6.60
C THR A 246 7.21 3.50 5.81
N LEU A 247 7.05 4.21 4.69
CA LEU A 247 8.15 4.89 3.97
C LEU A 247 9.15 5.57 4.92
N GLU A 248 8.61 6.33 5.85
CA GLU A 248 9.28 7.09 6.88
C GLU A 248 10.16 6.21 7.78
N ASN A 249 9.67 5.03 8.14
CA ASN A 249 10.42 4.06 8.91
C ASN A 249 11.52 3.40 8.10
N TYR A 250 11.29 3.11 6.82
CA TYR A 250 12.35 2.60 5.96
C TYR A 250 13.46 3.61 5.76
N PHE A 251 13.11 4.90 5.63
CA PHE A 251 14.11 5.95 5.59
C PHE A 251 14.87 6.07 6.92
N SER A 252 14.18 5.97 8.06
CA SER A 252 14.83 5.93 9.38
C SER A 252 15.80 4.77 9.51
N PHE A 253 15.35 3.57 9.14
CA PHE A 253 16.15 2.36 9.14
C PHE A 253 17.39 2.51 8.26
N PHE A 254 17.23 3.04 7.04
CA PHE A 254 18.34 3.37 6.14
C PHE A 254 19.34 4.34 6.79
N LEU A 255 18.88 5.40 7.43
CA LEU A 255 19.77 6.35 8.12
C LEU A 255 20.50 5.73 9.32
N ILE A 256 19.87 4.81 10.05
CA ILE A 256 20.52 4.06 11.14
C ILE A 256 21.66 3.19 10.61
N LEU A 257 21.43 2.47 9.51
CA LEU A 257 22.49 1.69 8.86
C LEU A 257 23.65 2.58 8.42
N LYS A 258 23.33 3.76 7.87
CA LYS A 258 24.31 4.75 7.45
C LYS A 258 25.13 5.30 8.60
N TYR A 259 24.46 5.62 9.69
CA TYR A 259 25.10 6.03 10.94
C TYR A 259 26.08 4.96 11.44
N LEU A 260 25.65 3.70 11.51
CA LEU A 260 26.46 2.57 11.97
C LEU A 260 27.72 2.39 11.11
N PHE A 261 27.54 2.45 9.79
CA PHE A 261 28.65 2.35 8.84
C PHE A 261 29.66 3.49 9.00
N LEU A 262 29.20 4.73 9.06
CA LEU A 262 30.06 5.90 9.19
C LEU A 262 30.74 5.96 10.57
N SER A 263 30.06 5.52 11.62
CA SER A 263 30.62 5.45 12.98
C SER A 263 31.69 4.38 13.10
N GLY A 264 31.54 3.24 12.42
CA GLY A 264 32.58 2.23 12.32
C GLY A 264 33.88 2.75 11.70
N LYS A 265 33.80 3.79 10.85
CA LYS A 265 34.95 4.45 10.23
C LYS A 265 35.60 5.55 11.09
N LYS A 266 35.09 5.85 12.29
CA LYS A 266 35.70 6.84 13.21
C LYS A 266 37.16 6.52 13.57
N ASN A 267 37.52 5.23 13.56
CA ASN A 267 38.79 4.74 14.09
C ASN A 267 39.77 4.23 13.01
N THR A 268 39.40 4.27 11.74
CA THR A 268 40.23 3.78 10.63
C THR A 268 40.60 4.95 9.72
N SER A 269 41.87 5.35 9.76
CA SER A 269 42.46 6.33 8.84
C SER A 269 42.67 5.77 7.41
N THR A 270 42.21 4.55 7.16
CA THR A 270 42.40 3.81 5.91
C THR A 270 41.14 3.91 5.04
N SER A 271 41.36 4.15 3.74
CA SER A 271 40.32 4.24 2.71
C SER A 271 39.65 2.90 2.38
N THR A 272 40.03 1.81 3.04
CA THR A 272 39.50 0.47 2.82
C THR A 272 38.12 0.34 3.45
N ILE A 273 37.13 -0.07 2.64
CA ILE A 273 35.77 -0.35 3.12
C ILE A 273 35.81 -1.69 3.86
N GLU A 274 36.06 -1.67 5.17
CA GLU A 274 35.98 -2.87 6.00
C GLU A 274 34.51 -3.23 6.30
N LYS A 275 34.23 -4.54 6.42
CA LYS A 275 32.91 -5.03 6.91
C LYS A 275 32.66 -4.45 8.30
N TYR A 276 31.55 -3.76 8.50
CA TYR A 276 31.13 -3.26 9.81
C TYR A 276 30.10 -4.19 10.41
N SER A 277 29.99 -4.19 11.73
CA SER A 277 29.15 -5.12 12.45
C SER A 277 28.15 -4.44 13.35
N THR A 278 26.89 -4.87 13.30
CA THR A 278 25.83 -4.49 14.25
C THR A 278 25.11 -5.74 14.74
N ASP A 279 24.33 -5.64 15.81
CA ASP A 279 23.38 -6.69 16.20
C ASP A 279 21.93 -6.19 16.12
N ASP A 280 20.98 -7.13 16.09
CA ASP A 280 19.56 -6.85 15.87
C ASP A 280 18.93 -6.09 17.03
N ARG A 281 19.43 -6.31 18.25
CA ARG A 281 18.95 -5.61 19.44
C ARG A 281 19.40 -4.15 19.39
N GLN A 282 20.62 -3.88 18.95
CA GLN A 282 21.11 -2.53 18.72
C GLN A 282 20.28 -1.83 17.63
N LEU A 283 19.99 -2.50 16.51
CA LEU A 283 19.12 -1.96 15.46
C LEU A 283 17.71 -1.65 15.98
N LEU A 284 17.09 -2.59 16.70
CA LEU A 284 15.75 -2.41 17.27
C LEU A 284 15.73 -1.32 18.33
N ASN A 285 16.73 -1.25 19.20
CA ASN A 285 16.88 -0.20 20.21
C ASN A 285 17.10 1.16 19.57
N PHE A 286 17.84 1.24 18.47
CA PHE A 286 17.97 2.48 17.71
C PHE A 286 16.63 2.85 17.10
N LEU A 287 15.96 1.96 16.38
CA LEU A 287 14.61 2.23 15.87
C LEU A 287 13.63 2.72 16.95
N ARG A 288 13.72 2.16 18.17
CA ARG A 288 12.94 2.62 19.35
C ARG A 288 13.41 3.97 19.91
N SER A 289 14.71 4.18 20.08
CA SER A 289 15.26 5.40 20.70
C SER A 289 15.31 6.59 19.74
N ASP A 290 15.52 6.35 18.45
CA ASP A 290 15.21 7.29 17.37
C ASP A 290 13.74 7.71 17.51
N ALA A 291 12.82 6.74 17.63
CA ALA A 291 11.40 7.07 17.79
C ALA A 291 11.11 7.94 19.03
N GLU A 292 11.86 7.80 20.13
CA GLU A 292 11.73 8.62 21.36
C GLU A 292 12.46 9.97 21.31
N SER A 293 13.62 10.05 20.66
CA SER A 293 14.48 11.25 20.58
C SER A 293 14.00 12.26 19.54
N ILE A 294 13.35 11.76 18.49
CA ILE A 294 12.77 12.55 17.40
C ILE A 294 11.62 13.44 17.90
N ASP A 295 11.10 13.19 19.10
CA ASP A 295 10.10 14.03 19.76
C ASP A 295 10.62 15.43 20.18
N LYS A 296 11.92 15.71 20.05
CA LYS A 296 12.54 16.95 20.54
C LYS A 296 13.01 17.92 19.44
N PHE A 297 12.92 17.56 18.16
CA PHE A 297 13.53 18.34 17.05
C PHE A 297 12.53 19.21 16.24
N PRO A 298 12.82 20.51 16.00
CA PRO A 298 11.92 21.39 15.23
C PRO A 298 12.28 21.53 13.73
N ARG A 299 11.22 21.65 12.90
CA ARG A 299 11.01 22.37 11.61
C ARG A 299 12.05 22.20 10.46
N LYS A 300 11.60 21.76 9.25
CA LYS A 300 12.10 22.31 7.95
C LYS A 300 11.44 21.89 6.62
N MET A 301 10.84 20.70 6.46
CA MET A 301 10.24 20.35 5.15
C MET A 301 8.84 20.94 5.01
N ASN A 302 8.65 22.09 4.36
CA ASN A 302 7.31 22.69 4.26
C ASN A 302 6.27 21.78 3.54
N PHE A 303 4.99 22.13 3.69
CA PHE A 303 3.87 21.39 3.12
C PHE A 303 3.94 21.20 1.59
N ASN A 304 4.56 22.15 0.88
CA ASN A 304 4.74 22.05 -0.57
C ASN A 304 5.75 20.95 -0.93
N SER A 305 6.81 20.78 -0.14
CA SER A 305 7.78 19.68 -0.32
C SER A 305 7.13 18.32 -0.07
N TYR A 306 6.25 18.19 0.92
CA TYR A 306 5.50 16.95 1.13
C TYR A 306 4.56 16.64 -0.04
N LYS A 307 3.84 17.67 -0.52
CA LYS A 307 2.99 17.56 -1.71
C LYS A 307 3.79 17.03 -2.91
N LYS A 308 4.96 17.61 -3.19
CA LYS A 308 5.88 17.17 -4.26
C LYS A 308 6.32 15.71 -4.12
N ILE A 309 6.66 15.27 -2.91
CA ILE A 309 7.05 13.87 -2.67
C ILE A 309 5.89 12.93 -2.93
N ALA A 310 4.72 13.23 -2.35
CA ALA A 310 3.54 12.40 -2.52
C ALA A 310 3.13 12.31 -3.99
N GLU A 311 3.19 13.43 -4.72
CA GLU A 311 2.94 13.50 -6.16
C GLU A 311 3.92 12.61 -6.92
N ASN A 312 5.23 12.76 -6.67
CA ASN A 312 6.27 11.94 -7.31
C ASN A 312 6.09 10.45 -7.06
N ILE A 313 5.79 10.04 -5.82
CA ILE A 313 5.58 8.63 -5.46
C ILE A 313 4.32 8.08 -6.16
N SER A 314 3.25 8.87 -6.19
CA SER A 314 1.94 8.44 -6.69
C SER A 314 1.85 8.35 -8.22
N GLU A 315 2.69 9.10 -8.94
CA GLU A 315 2.56 9.31 -10.38
C GLU A 315 2.46 8.01 -11.20
N PRO A 316 3.33 6.99 -11.03
CA PRO A 316 3.22 5.76 -11.81
C PRO A 316 1.94 4.97 -11.51
N ILE A 317 1.44 5.00 -10.27
CA ILE A 317 0.19 4.35 -9.86
C ILE A 317 -0.99 5.06 -10.52
N PHE A 318 -0.97 6.39 -10.53
CA PHE A 318 -2.06 7.21 -11.04
C PHE A 318 -2.24 7.09 -12.54
N ARG A 319 -1.14 6.98 -13.30
CA ARG A 319 -1.20 6.70 -14.75
C ARG A 319 -1.96 5.41 -15.08
N LYS A 320 -1.86 4.40 -14.21
CA LYS A 320 -2.57 3.12 -14.39
C LYS A 320 -4.04 3.24 -14.03
N VAL A 321 -4.36 3.83 -12.88
CA VAL A 321 -5.71 3.73 -12.28
C VAL A 321 -6.64 4.91 -12.62
N LEU A 322 -6.11 6.12 -12.77
CA LEU A 322 -6.91 7.35 -12.89
C LEU A 322 -7.28 7.69 -14.35
N THR A 323 -8.41 8.37 -14.52
CA THR A 323 -8.87 8.89 -15.84
C THR A 323 -8.46 10.34 -16.07
N VAL A 324 -8.22 11.11 -14.99
CA VAL A 324 -8.03 12.56 -15.08
C VAL A 324 -6.57 12.95 -14.83
N LYS A 325 -6.07 13.88 -15.65
CA LYS A 325 -4.68 14.37 -15.57
C LYS A 325 -4.36 15.10 -14.27
N ASP A 326 -5.35 15.70 -13.61
CA ASP A 326 -5.24 16.42 -12.33
C ASP A 326 -5.61 15.55 -11.10
N GLY A 327 -5.55 14.22 -11.26
CA GLY A 327 -6.01 13.27 -10.25
C GLY A 327 -5.36 13.47 -8.86
N PHE A 328 -4.07 13.80 -8.82
CA PHE A 328 -3.36 14.08 -7.56
C PHE A 328 -3.93 15.29 -6.83
N GLU A 329 -4.19 16.41 -7.51
CA GLU A 329 -4.74 17.62 -6.88
C GLU A 329 -6.10 17.34 -6.27
N LYS A 330 -6.97 16.62 -6.99
CA LYS A 330 -8.30 16.23 -6.49
C LYS A 330 -8.21 15.37 -5.24
N ILE A 331 -7.32 14.37 -5.23
CA ILE A 331 -7.09 13.50 -4.06
C ILE A 331 -6.58 14.33 -2.88
N TYR A 332 -5.65 15.23 -3.16
CA TYR A 332 -5.07 16.10 -2.16
C TYR A 332 -6.09 17.07 -1.55
N GLU A 333 -6.95 17.68 -2.35
CA GLU A 333 -8.06 18.51 -1.88
C GLU A 333 -9.05 17.68 -1.04
N PHE A 334 -9.43 16.50 -1.53
CA PHE A 334 -10.34 15.59 -0.83
C PHE A 334 -9.80 15.19 0.55
N SER A 335 -8.50 14.89 0.65
CA SER A 335 -7.85 14.50 1.91
C SER A 335 -7.95 15.60 2.99
N GLY A 336 -8.04 16.88 2.59
CA GLY A 336 -8.22 18.01 3.50
C GLY A 336 -9.65 18.22 3.98
N LYS A 337 -10.65 17.59 3.36
CA LYS A 337 -12.06 17.80 3.69
C LYS A 337 -12.43 17.08 5.00
N LYS A 338 -13.20 17.77 5.85
CA LYS A 338 -13.95 17.13 6.95
C LYS A 338 -15.14 16.41 6.32
N ILE A 339 -15.05 15.09 6.22
CA ILE A 339 -16.11 14.28 5.62
C ILE A 339 -17.27 14.18 6.62
N GLN A 340 -18.32 14.97 6.39
CA GLN A 340 -19.59 14.91 7.14
C GLN A 340 -20.65 14.05 6.41
N SER A 341 -20.25 13.34 5.36
CA SER A 341 -21.17 12.83 4.33
C SER A 341 -22.23 11.85 4.84
N THR A 342 -23.49 12.12 4.47
CA THR A 342 -24.62 11.18 4.41
C THR A 342 -24.73 10.50 3.03
N ALA A 343 -23.75 10.70 2.15
CA ALA A 343 -23.80 10.18 0.78
C ALA A 343 -23.83 8.65 0.80
N LYS A 344 -24.93 8.09 0.27
CA LYS A 344 -25.00 6.69 -0.10
C LYS A 344 -24.60 6.58 -1.57
N PRO A 345 -23.72 5.64 -1.95
CA PRO A 345 -23.50 5.37 -3.36
C PRO A 345 -24.85 4.98 -4.00
N GLU A 346 -25.22 5.66 -5.09
CA GLU A 346 -26.49 5.41 -5.82
C GLU A 346 -26.50 3.98 -6.41
N ASP A 347 -25.33 3.45 -6.74
CA ASP A 347 -25.15 2.05 -7.06
C ASP A 347 -25.03 1.24 -5.77
N SER A 348 -25.94 0.30 -5.58
CA SER A 348 -25.94 -0.63 -4.45
C SER A 348 -24.68 -1.51 -4.45
N ASN A 349 -23.56 -0.99 -3.97
CA ASN A 349 -22.35 -1.76 -3.74
C ASN A 349 -22.50 -2.58 -2.46
N VAL A 350 -23.04 -3.79 -2.63
CA VAL A 350 -23.33 -4.76 -1.57
C VAL A 350 -22.09 -5.12 -0.73
N SER A 351 -20.89 -5.02 -1.30
CA SER A 351 -19.64 -5.22 -0.55
C SER A 351 -19.52 -4.28 0.64
N LEU A 352 -19.94 -3.02 0.48
CA LEU A 352 -19.95 -2.05 1.57
C LEU A 352 -21.20 -2.20 2.46
N GLU A 353 -22.37 -2.51 1.88
CA GLU A 353 -23.62 -2.81 2.61
C GLU A 353 -23.40 -3.87 3.71
N PHE A 354 -22.51 -4.81 3.44
CA PHE A 354 -22.24 -5.91 4.34
C PHE A 354 -21.39 -5.53 5.58
N ILE A 355 -20.40 -4.64 5.42
CA ILE A 355 -19.64 -4.12 6.58
C ILE A 355 -20.44 -3.10 7.41
N GLU A 356 -21.54 -2.52 6.88
CA GLU A 356 -22.37 -1.56 7.63
C GLU A 356 -22.91 -2.12 8.95
N ASN A 357 -23.04 -3.44 9.03
CA ASN A 357 -23.54 -4.15 10.19
C ASN A 357 -22.47 -4.36 11.29
N ILE A 358 -21.18 -4.25 10.96
CA ILE A 358 -20.07 -4.59 11.86
C ILE A 358 -19.05 -3.45 12.05
N VAL A 359 -19.10 -2.41 11.23
CA VAL A 359 -18.24 -1.21 11.30
C VAL A 359 -19.06 -0.01 11.78
N LYS A 360 -18.45 0.94 12.50
CA LYS A 360 -19.19 2.07 13.05
C LYS A 360 -19.72 2.96 11.93
N ARG A 361 -20.92 3.53 12.13
CA ARG A 361 -21.59 4.39 11.13
C ARG A 361 -20.72 5.53 10.60
N LYS A 362 -19.91 6.15 11.45
CA LYS A 362 -18.96 7.22 11.04
C LYS A 362 -17.89 6.74 10.06
N GLU A 363 -17.40 5.51 10.23
CA GLU A 363 -16.38 4.89 9.39
C GLU A 363 -17.00 4.47 8.05
N ILE A 364 -18.22 3.90 8.08
CA ILE A 364 -19.00 3.61 6.87
C ILE A 364 -19.27 4.85 6.03
N ASN A 365 -19.71 5.94 6.65
CA ASN A 365 -19.94 7.20 5.95
C ASN A 365 -18.68 7.71 5.24
N TYR A 366 -17.52 7.55 5.88
CA TYR A 366 -16.22 7.89 5.29
C TYR A 366 -15.88 6.97 4.12
N ILE A 367 -16.02 5.64 4.29
CA ILE A 367 -15.74 4.65 3.26
C ILE A 367 -16.63 4.89 2.02
N ASN A 368 -17.93 5.16 2.22
CA ASN A 368 -18.87 5.46 1.15
C ASN A 368 -18.49 6.75 0.40
N ALA A 369 -18.19 7.83 1.14
CA ALA A 369 -17.74 9.08 0.53
C ALA A 369 -16.45 8.90 -0.28
N LEU A 370 -15.50 8.13 0.27
CA LEU A 370 -14.25 7.81 -0.38
C LEU A 370 -14.48 6.98 -1.65
N TYR A 371 -15.34 5.96 -1.60
CA TYR A 371 -15.68 5.16 -2.77
C TYR A 371 -16.26 6.03 -3.90
N VAL A 372 -17.28 6.85 -3.61
CA VAL A 372 -17.90 7.74 -4.60
C VAL A 372 -16.87 8.67 -5.22
N PHE A 373 -16.01 9.26 -4.38
CA PHE A 373 -14.93 10.13 -4.85
C PHE A 373 -13.95 9.39 -5.78
N LEU A 374 -13.43 8.24 -5.34
CA LEU A 374 -12.45 7.47 -6.13
C LEU A 374 -13.05 6.95 -7.43
N LYS A 375 -14.31 6.51 -7.42
CA LYS A 375 -15.05 6.08 -8.62
C LYS A 375 -15.10 7.18 -9.69
N ASN A 376 -15.31 8.43 -9.28
CA ASN A 376 -15.42 9.56 -10.19
C ASN A 376 -14.09 9.94 -10.88
N ILE A 377 -12.95 9.59 -10.29
CA ILE A 377 -11.62 9.94 -10.82
C ILE A 377 -10.84 8.74 -11.41
N SER A 378 -11.36 7.52 -11.26
CA SER A 378 -10.71 6.28 -11.69
C SER A 378 -11.37 5.68 -12.95
N LYS A 379 -10.60 4.86 -13.67
CA LYS A 379 -11.09 4.12 -14.85
C LYS A 379 -12.14 3.09 -14.42
N THR A 380 -13.17 2.89 -15.24
CA THR A 380 -14.33 2.04 -14.92
C THR A 380 -13.93 0.60 -14.57
N GLU A 381 -12.90 0.07 -15.22
CA GLU A 381 -12.35 -1.27 -14.95
C GLU A 381 -11.76 -1.44 -13.53
N TYR A 382 -11.48 -0.35 -12.81
CA TYR A 382 -10.98 -0.40 -11.42
C TYR A 382 -12.07 -0.22 -10.36
N HIS A 383 -13.29 0.19 -10.75
CA HIS A 383 -14.36 0.54 -9.80
C HIS A 383 -14.74 -0.60 -8.87
N GLU A 384 -14.74 -1.83 -9.38
CA GLU A 384 -15.00 -3.01 -8.58
C GLU A 384 -13.86 -3.27 -7.59
N TYR A 385 -12.61 -3.28 -8.05
CA TYR A 385 -11.45 -3.56 -7.20
C TYR A 385 -11.26 -2.51 -6.11
N ILE A 386 -11.54 -1.23 -6.39
CA ILE A 386 -11.57 -0.18 -5.35
C ILE A 386 -12.59 -0.52 -4.27
N SER A 387 -13.79 -0.98 -4.65
CA SER A 387 -14.81 -1.41 -3.69
C SER A 387 -14.32 -2.57 -2.82
N GLU A 388 -13.62 -3.53 -3.41
CA GLU A 388 -13.08 -4.69 -2.69
C GLU A 388 -11.94 -4.32 -1.74
N VAL A 389 -11.04 -3.40 -2.14
CA VAL A 389 -10.00 -2.90 -1.23
C VAL A 389 -10.62 -2.19 -0.03
N LEU A 390 -11.60 -1.30 -0.26
CA LEU A 390 -12.29 -0.60 0.81
C LEU A 390 -13.00 -1.55 1.78
N PHE A 391 -13.59 -2.64 1.24
CA PHE A 391 -14.17 -3.71 2.03
C PHE A 391 -13.12 -4.48 2.85
N SER A 392 -12.04 -4.94 2.23
CA SER A 392 -10.96 -5.65 2.93
C SER A 392 -10.25 -4.78 3.97
N LYS A 393 -10.20 -3.46 3.76
CA LYS A 393 -9.56 -2.50 4.68
C LYS A 393 -10.53 -1.81 5.64
N ALA A 394 -11.79 -2.23 5.68
CA ALA A 394 -12.84 -1.60 6.48
C ALA A 394 -12.45 -1.40 7.96
N PHE A 395 -11.76 -2.37 8.57
CA PHE A 395 -11.36 -2.30 9.99
C PHE A 395 -10.20 -1.35 10.28
N CYS A 396 -9.53 -0.82 9.26
CA CYS A 396 -8.40 0.11 9.41
C CYS A 396 -8.87 1.58 9.45
N PHE A 397 -10.08 1.88 8.95
CA PHE A 397 -10.57 3.26 8.81
C PHE A 397 -10.82 4.01 10.12
N LYS A 398 -10.92 3.31 11.25
CA LYS A 398 -11.03 3.94 12.58
C LYS A 398 -9.86 4.90 12.84
N GLU A 399 -8.66 4.56 12.37
CA GLU A 399 -7.42 5.33 12.61
C GLU A 399 -7.06 6.29 11.45
N ILE A 400 -7.54 5.98 10.24
CA ILE A 400 -7.27 6.75 9.00
C ILE A 400 -7.92 8.14 9.00
N VAL A 401 -9.10 8.30 9.63
CA VAL A 401 -9.90 9.55 9.55
C VAL A 401 -9.28 10.71 10.38
N THR A 402 -8.12 10.50 10.99
CA THR A 402 -7.55 11.42 12.01
C THR A 402 -6.75 12.61 11.44
N SER A 403 -6.07 12.51 10.29
CA SER A 403 -5.31 13.64 9.69
C SER A 403 -5.31 13.64 8.15
N LYS A 404 -4.95 14.77 7.52
CA LYS A 404 -4.89 14.94 6.06
C LYS A 404 -3.87 13.99 5.41
N GLU A 405 -2.69 13.87 6.02
CA GLU A 405 -1.56 13.07 5.54
C GLU A 405 -1.91 11.58 5.55
N LYS A 406 -2.53 11.12 6.64
CA LYS A 406 -3.02 9.73 6.75
C LYS A 406 -4.02 9.42 5.66
N LYS A 407 -5.00 10.30 5.45
CA LYS A 407 -5.98 10.15 4.39
C LYS A 407 -5.33 10.11 3.01
N LEU A 408 -4.40 11.03 2.72
CA LEU A 408 -3.68 11.06 1.46
C LEU A 408 -2.95 9.73 1.22
N ARG A 409 -2.11 9.31 2.17
CA ARG A 409 -1.36 8.05 2.10
C ARG A 409 -2.28 6.85 1.89
N SER A 410 -3.34 6.72 2.69
CA SER A 410 -4.28 5.61 2.55
C SER A 410 -4.97 5.62 1.18
N ILE A 411 -5.28 6.79 0.61
CA ILE A 411 -5.84 6.88 -0.75
C ILE A 411 -4.83 6.36 -1.80
N LEU A 412 -3.56 6.75 -1.69
CA LEU A 412 -2.50 6.27 -2.59
C LEU A 412 -2.37 4.75 -2.53
N GLU A 413 -2.32 4.21 -1.31
CA GLU A 413 -2.20 2.78 -1.07
C GLU A 413 -3.45 2.01 -1.51
N ILE A 414 -4.67 2.54 -1.32
CA ILE A 414 -5.90 1.94 -1.82
C ILE A 414 -5.87 1.80 -3.35
N LEU A 415 -5.44 2.85 -4.04
CA LEU A 415 -5.34 2.83 -5.50
C LEU A 415 -4.29 1.83 -5.99
N PHE A 416 -3.15 1.74 -5.30
CA PHE A 416 -2.12 0.74 -5.58
C PHE A 416 -2.66 -0.68 -5.38
N ILE A 417 -3.26 -0.97 -4.23
CA ILE A 417 -3.80 -2.29 -3.93
C ILE A 417 -4.93 -2.66 -4.90
N ALA A 418 -5.73 -1.68 -5.37
CA ALA A 418 -6.77 -1.94 -6.37
C ALA A 418 -6.16 -2.41 -7.70
N ASP A 419 -5.02 -1.85 -8.12
CA ASP A 419 -4.26 -2.31 -9.29
C ASP A 419 -3.70 -3.72 -9.11
N VAL A 420 -3.14 -4.00 -7.93
CA VAL A 420 -2.68 -5.34 -7.58
C VAL A 420 -3.83 -6.35 -7.62
N LEU A 421 -4.96 -6.06 -6.96
CA LEU A 421 -6.11 -6.96 -6.94
C LEU A 421 -6.69 -7.19 -8.33
N LYS A 422 -6.73 -6.16 -9.19
CA LYS A 422 -7.16 -6.32 -10.59
C LYS A 422 -6.29 -7.34 -11.30
N ILE A 423 -4.97 -7.14 -11.28
CA ILE A 423 -4.00 -7.99 -11.97
C ILE A 423 -4.09 -9.43 -11.45
N GLU A 424 -4.08 -9.62 -10.13
CA GLU A 424 -4.02 -10.95 -9.54
C GLU A 424 -5.35 -11.70 -9.63
N PHE A 425 -6.48 -11.01 -9.48
CA PHE A 425 -7.79 -11.62 -9.68
C PHE A 425 -8.04 -11.98 -11.14
N GLU A 426 -7.62 -11.14 -12.10
CA GLU A 426 -7.74 -11.46 -13.53
C GLU A 426 -6.90 -12.68 -13.93
N LYS A 427 -5.74 -12.92 -13.29
CA LYS A 427 -4.99 -14.17 -13.48
C LYS A 427 -5.78 -15.38 -12.98
N VAL A 428 -6.35 -15.31 -11.78
CA VAL A 428 -7.16 -16.40 -11.20
C VAL A 428 -8.44 -16.64 -12.01
N ASN A 429 -9.10 -15.59 -12.48
CA ASN A 429 -10.34 -15.65 -13.25
C ASN A 429 -10.16 -16.26 -14.67
N LYS A 430 -8.93 -16.36 -15.18
CA LYS A 430 -8.65 -17.11 -16.41
C LYS A 430 -8.85 -18.61 -16.27
N ASP A 431 -8.92 -19.12 -15.04
CA ASP A 431 -9.29 -20.50 -14.75
C ASP A 431 -10.69 -20.55 -14.08
N PRO A 432 -11.76 -20.78 -14.86
CA PRO A 432 -13.12 -20.88 -14.33
C PRO A 432 -13.29 -21.97 -13.27
N SER A 433 -12.41 -22.98 -13.24
CA SER A 433 -12.47 -24.06 -12.27
C SER A 433 -12.23 -23.56 -10.84
N ILE A 434 -11.37 -22.55 -10.66
CA ILE A 434 -11.05 -21.99 -9.35
C ILE A 434 -12.25 -21.24 -8.77
N ILE A 435 -12.91 -20.40 -9.57
CA ILE A 435 -14.11 -19.66 -9.14
C ILE A 435 -15.26 -20.64 -8.85
N ASN A 436 -15.48 -21.62 -9.74
CA ASN A 436 -16.53 -22.61 -9.54
C ASN A 436 -16.29 -23.44 -8.27
N THR A 437 -15.04 -23.79 -7.95
CA THR A 437 -14.68 -24.49 -6.70
C THR A 437 -15.12 -23.71 -5.47
N TYR A 438 -15.11 -22.37 -5.53
CA TYR A 438 -15.60 -21.53 -4.43
C TYR A 438 -17.11 -21.31 -4.43
N MET A 439 -17.76 -21.34 -5.59
CA MET A 439 -19.21 -21.13 -5.71
C MET A 439 -20.03 -22.38 -5.36
N VAL A 440 -19.58 -23.56 -5.78
CA VAL A 440 -20.28 -24.85 -5.63
C VAL A 440 -20.73 -25.13 -4.19
N PRO A 441 -19.94 -24.87 -3.13
CA PRO A 441 -20.36 -25.11 -1.75
C PRO A 441 -21.61 -24.34 -1.30
N PHE A 442 -21.96 -23.23 -1.96
CA PHE A 442 -23.10 -22.39 -1.59
C PHE A 442 -24.42 -22.82 -2.24
N ILE A 443 -24.34 -23.55 -3.37
CA ILE A 443 -25.51 -24.02 -4.13
C ILE A 443 -26.42 -24.96 -3.32
N PRO A 444 -25.90 -25.93 -2.53
CA PRO A 444 -26.73 -26.77 -1.68
C PRO A 444 -27.63 -25.98 -0.72
N TYR A 445 -27.14 -24.87 -0.16
CA TYR A 445 -27.94 -24.05 0.76
C TYR A 445 -29.13 -23.38 0.06
N ILE A 446 -28.97 -22.94 -1.20
CA ILE A 446 -30.09 -22.44 -2.00
C ILE A 446 -31.11 -23.54 -2.21
N LYS A 447 -30.65 -24.74 -2.63
CA LYS A 447 -31.53 -25.89 -2.89
C LYS A 447 -32.35 -26.25 -1.66
N THR A 448 -31.69 -26.42 -0.51
CA THR A 448 -32.35 -26.73 0.76
C THR A 448 -33.43 -25.70 1.09
N TYR A 449 -33.18 -24.41 0.90
CA TYR A 449 -34.20 -23.39 1.12
C TYR A 449 -35.38 -23.53 0.17
N LEU A 450 -35.15 -23.75 -1.13
CA LEU A 450 -36.22 -23.88 -2.12
C LEU A 450 -37.06 -25.12 -1.87
N ASP A 451 -36.43 -26.26 -1.58
CA ASP A 451 -37.09 -27.52 -1.25
C ASP A 451 -37.92 -27.37 0.03
N GLN A 452 -37.41 -26.69 1.06
CA GLN A 452 -38.15 -26.42 2.32
C GLN A 452 -39.38 -25.51 2.15
N ASN A 453 -39.47 -24.76 1.05
CA ASN A 453 -40.55 -23.82 0.78
C ASN A 453 -41.40 -24.24 -0.42
N ASP A 454 -41.28 -25.49 -0.88
CA ASP A 454 -42.00 -26.05 -2.03
C ASP A 454 -41.88 -25.23 -3.32
N ILE A 455 -40.73 -24.56 -3.52
CA ILE A 455 -40.49 -23.74 -4.71
C ILE A 455 -39.96 -24.62 -5.84
N LYS A 456 -40.66 -24.63 -6.97
CA LYS A 456 -40.22 -25.38 -8.16
C LYS A 456 -39.01 -24.71 -8.83
N TYR A 457 -37.98 -25.52 -9.12
CA TYR A 457 -36.81 -25.14 -9.89
C TYR A 457 -36.27 -26.34 -10.69
N ASP A 458 -35.46 -26.08 -11.72
CA ASP A 458 -34.80 -27.13 -12.51
C ASP A 458 -33.61 -27.73 -11.75
N LYS A 459 -33.75 -28.99 -11.30
CA LYS A 459 -32.72 -29.71 -10.55
C LYS A 459 -31.47 -30.06 -11.38
N ASN A 460 -31.59 -30.15 -12.71
CA ASN A 460 -30.49 -30.46 -13.61
C ASN A 460 -29.60 -29.23 -13.85
N LEU A 461 -30.19 -28.04 -14.00
CA LEU A 461 -29.45 -26.78 -14.16
C LEU A 461 -28.82 -26.28 -12.86
N ALA A 462 -29.38 -26.65 -11.70
CA ALA A 462 -28.91 -26.22 -10.39
C ALA A 462 -27.57 -26.86 -9.94
N GLN A 463 -26.80 -27.49 -10.83
CA GLN A 463 -25.55 -28.19 -10.44
C GLN A 463 -24.32 -27.27 -10.42
N SER A 464 -24.30 -26.16 -11.16
CA SER A 464 -23.05 -25.42 -11.40
C SER A 464 -23.07 -23.92 -11.07
N THR A 465 -24.21 -23.22 -11.12
CA THR A 465 -24.27 -21.75 -10.97
C THR A 465 -25.71 -21.24 -10.80
N PHE A 466 -25.91 -19.96 -10.50
CA PHE A 466 -27.21 -19.26 -10.47
C PHE A 466 -27.20 -17.97 -11.30
N ASN A 467 -28.38 -17.50 -11.67
CA ASN A 467 -28.58 -16.35 -12.54
C ASN A 467 -28.24 -15.03 -11.82
N ARG A 468 -27.04 -14.51 -12.10
CA ARG A 468 -26.54 -13.24 -11.53
C ARG A 468 -27.37 -11.99 -11.88
N PHE A 469 -28.20 -12.02 -12.92
CA PHE A 469 -29.07 -10.88 -13.26
C PHE A 469 -30.33 -10.84 -12.41
N LEU A 470 -30.82 -12.00 -11.98
CA LEU A 470 -31.95 -12.10 -11.05
C LEU A 470 -31.51 -11.96 -9.59
N LEU A 471 -30.28 -12.37 -9.29
CA LEU A 471 -29.72 -12.35 -7.95
C LEU A 471 -28.37 -11.59 -7.88
N PRO A 472 -28.31 -10.32 -8.32
CA PRO A 472 -27.07 -9.55 -8.39
C PRO A 472 -26.41 -9.34 -7.03
N LYS A 473 -27.17 -9.11 -5.96
CA LYS A 473 -26.64 -8.94 -4.60
C LYS A 473 -26.05 -10.24 -4.06
N THR A 474 -26.75 -11.35 -4.26
CA THR A 474 -26.29 -12.69 -3.86
C THR A 474 -25.01 -13.06 -4.59
N TYR A 475 -24.94 -12.83 -5.90
CA TYR A 475 -23.75 -13.06 -6.71
C TYR A 475 -22.56 -12.23 -6.22
N ARG A 476 -22.80 -10.97 -5.86
CA ARG A 476 -21.75 -10.08 -5.39
C ARG A 476 -21.17 -10.49 -4.05
N ILE A 477 -22.00 -10.91 -3.08
CA ILE A 477 -21.51 -11.43 -1.80
C ILE A 477 -20.62 -12.66 -1.99
N LEU A 478 -21.03 -13.55 -2.89
CA LEU A 478 -20.22 -14.70 -3.22
C LEU A 478 -18.86 -14.30 -3.78
N LYS A 479 -18.82 -13.29 -4.65
CA LYS A 479 -17.57 -12.71 -5.16
C LYS A 479 -16.72 -12.12 -4.04
N ASN A 480 -17.30 -11.42 -3.07
CA ASN A 480 -16.56 -10.89 -1.92
C ASN A 480 -15.98 -12.01 -1.06
N PHE A 481 -16.71 -13.12 -0.85
CA PHE A 481 -16.19 -14.28 -0.14
C PHE A 481 -15.01 -14.92 -0.87
N ILE A 482 -15.02 -14.91 -2.20
CA ILE A 482 -13.88 -15.32 -3.01
C ILE A 482 -12.69 -14.38 -2.76
N PHE A 483 -12.89 -13.06 -2.79
CA PHE A 483 -11.83 -12.08 -2.47
C PHE A 483 -11.26 -12.28 -1.06
N VAL A 484 -12.12 -12.43 -0.05
CA VAL A 484 -11.71 -12.70 1.34
C VAL A 484 -10.89 -13.98 1.41
N LYS A 485 -11.34 -15.04 0.75
CA LYS A 485 -10.66 -16.33 0.79
C LYS A 485 -9.29 -16.25 0.14
N LEU A 486 -9.20 -15.60 -1.02
CA LEU A 486 -7.98 -15.47 -1.83
C LEU A 486 -6.96 -14.51 -1.24
N PHE A 487 -7.37 -13.35 -0.73
CA PHE A 487 -6.45 -12.24 -0.48
C PHE A 487 -6.35 -11.78 0.97
N THR A 488 -7.25 -12.17 1.87
CA THR A 488 -7.17 -11.74 3.28
C THR A 488 -6.47 -12.78 4.17
N ASN A 489 -5.71 -12.29 5.14
CA ASN A 489 -5.01 -13.14 6.10
C ASN A 489 -5.94 -13.70 7.21
N SER A 490 -5.39 -14.56 8.06
CA SER A 490 -6.13 -15.19 9.17
C SER A 490 -6.61 -14.19 10.22
N SER A 491 -5.81 -13.16 10.54
CA SER A 491 -6.17 -12.12 11.50
C SER A 491 -7.42 -11.33 11.09
N TRP A 492 -7.50 -10.93 9.81
CA TRP A 492 -8.69 -10.29 9.25
C TRP A 492 -9.92 -11.19 9.39
N LYS A 493 -9.79 -12.45 8.98
CA LYS A 493 -10.86 -13.47 9.01
C LYS A 493 -11.38 -13.67 10.42
N ASN A 494 -10.50 -13.76 11.42
CA ASN A 494 -10.86 -13.89 12.82
C ASN A 494 -11.61 -12.66 13.35
N LYS A 495 -11.10 -11.46 13.06
CA LYS A 495 -11.71 -10.20 13.50
C LYS A 495 -13.11 -10.02 12.88
N TYR A 496 -13.23 -10.30 11.59
CA TYR A 496 -14.50 -10.29 10.88
C TYR A 496 -15.53 -11.23 11.52
N ASN A 497 -15.15 -12.49 11.81
CA ASN A 497 -16.04 -13.46 12.46
C ASN A 497 -16.47 -13.02 13.86
N GLN A 498 -15.55 -12.47 14.64
CA GLN A 498 -15.85 -12.00 15.98
C GLN A 498 -16.92 -10.90 15.93
N LEU A 499 -16.71 -9.87 15.11
CA LEU A 499 -17.63 -8.74 14.98
C LEU A 499 -19.00 -9.19 14.43
N LEU A 500 -19.01 -10.14 13.49
CA LEU A 500 -20.25 -10.72 12.99
C LEU A 500 -21.01 -11.49 14.08
N LYS A 501 -20.31 -12.31 14.88
CA LYS A 501 -20.91 -13.05 16.00
C LYS A 501 -21.55 -12.10 17.01
N GLU A 502 -20.87 -11.00 17.35
CA GLU A 502 -21.38 -9.94 18.21
C GLU A 502 -22.64 -9.29 17.61
N TYR A 503 -22.61 -8.91 16.34
CA TYR A 503 -23.76 -8.32 15.65
C TYR A 503 -24.99 -9.25 15.65
N LEU A 504 -24.81 -10.52 15.33
CA LEU A 504 -25.89 -11.50 15.25
C LEU A 504 -26.46 -11.85 16.62
N LYS A 505 -25.61 -11.93 17.65
CA LYS A 505 -26.04 -12.09 19.05
C LYS A 505 -26.92 -10.93 19.49
N ASN A 506 -26.55 -9.69 19.14
CA ASN A 506 -27.35 -8.50 19.44
C ASN A 506 -28.71 -8.48 18.72
N LYS A 507 -28.86 -9.25 17.64
CA LYS A 507 -30.11 -9.42 16.89
C LYS A 507 -30.91 -10.66 17.27
N GLY A 508 -30.47 -11.44 18.26
CA GLY A 508 -31.19 -12.61 18.77
C GLY A 508 -31.04 -13.91 17.96
N TYR A 509 -30.04 -13.99 17.06
CA TYR A 509 -29.78 -15.22 16.30
C TYR A 509 -28.88 -16.19 17.08
N LYS A 510 -29.21 -17.50 17.10
CA LYS A 510 -28.37 -18.57 17.67
C LYS A 510 -27.28 -18.99 16.68
N PHE A 511 -26.05 -19.23 17.16
CA PHE A 511 -24.87 -19.43 16.29
C PHE A 511 -23.99 -20.62 16.68
N ASN A 512 -23.31 -21.22 15.68
CA ASN A 512 -22.34 -22.32 15.81
C ASN A 512 -20.96 -21.93 15.26
N GLU A 513 -19.86 -22.42 15.82
CA GLU A 513 -18.56 -21.68 15.91
C GLU A 513 -17.62 -21.65 14.69
N GLU A 514 -17.99 -22.18 13.50
CA GLU A 514 -17.07 -22.25 12.34
C GLU A 514 -17.29 -21.18 11.23
N LEU A 515 -16.18 -20.74 10.60
CA LEU A 515 -16.10 -19.67 9.58
C LEU A 515 -16.96 -19.93 8.33
N VAL A 516 -17.04 -21.20 7.91
CA VAL A 516 -17.86 -21.65 6.79
C VAL A 516 -19.36 -21.45 7.11
N VAL A 517 -19.78 -21.69 8.36
CA VAL A 517 -21.17 -21.52 8.80
C VAL A 517 -21.59 -20.05 8.80
N ASN A 518 -20.67 -19.13 9.12
CA ASN A 518 -20.89 -17.68 9.05
C ASN A 518 -21.17 -17.16 7.64
N GLN A 519 -20.29 -17.51 6.69
CA GLN A 519 -20.46 -17.12 5.29
C GLN A 519 -21.76 -17.69 4.72
N ASN A 520 -22.11 -18.93 5.06
CA ASN A 520 -23.35 -19.56 4.63
C ASN A 520 -24.60 -18.87 5.19
N ASN A 521 -24.59 -18.47 6.46
CA ASN A 521 -25.71 -17.77 7.08
C ASN A 521 -25.95 -16.38 6.46
N ILE A 522 -24.88 -15.63 6.19
CA ILE A 522 -24.97 -14.34 5.49
C ILE A 522 -25.45 -14.53 4.06
N PHE A 523 -24.85 -15.48 3.35
CA PHE A 523 -25.22 -15.80 1.98
C PHE A 523 -26.71 -16.09 1.89
N ILE A 524 -27.23 -16.97 2.76
CA ILE A 524 -28.64 -17.33 2.78
C ILE A 524 -29.53 -16.17 3.21
N TYR A 525 -29.10 -15.34 4.17
CA TYR A 525 -29.84 -14.15 4.57
C TYR A 525 -30.05 -13.20 3.38
N VAL A 526 -28.98 -12.87 2.64
CA VAL A 526 -29.08 -11.95 1.50
C VAL A 526 -29.83 -12.58 0.34
N PHE A 527 -29.57 -13.86 0.07
CA PHE A 527 -30.33 -14.62 -0.91
C PHE A 527 -31.84 -14.54 -0.62
N LYS A 528 -32.28 -14.82 0.61
CA LYS A 528 -33.70 -14.76 1.00
C LYS A 528 -34.30 -13.37 0.78
N GLN A 529 -33.60 -12.31 1.15
CA GLN A 529 -34.08 -10.95 0.96
C GLN A 529 -34.25 -10.59 -0.51
N GLU A 530 -33.26 -10.92 -1.33
CA GLU A 530 -33.27 -10.64 -2.76
C GLU A 530 -34.31 -11.49 -3.48
N PHE A 531 -34.32 -12.79 -3.19
CA PHE A 531 -35.24 -13.77 -3.75
C PHE A 531 -36.71 -13.46 -3.43
N SER A 532 -37.00 -12.95 -2.23
CA SER A 532 -38.38 -12.59 -1.85
C SER A 532 -38.98 -11.49 -2.73
N LYS A 533 -38.15 -10.65 -3.36
CA LYS A 533 -38.58 -9.57 -4.25
C LYS A 533 -38.84 -10.02 -5.68
N LEU A 534 -38.43 -11.22 -6.06
CA LEU A 534 -38.66 -11.79 -7.38
C LEU A 534 -40.11 -12.23 -7.53
N SER A 535 -40.65 -12.03 -8.74
CA SER A 535 -41.94 -12.59 -9.14
C SER A 535 -41.91 -14.12 -9.19
N PRO A 536 -43.06 -14.81 -9.09
CA PRO A 536 -43.12 -16.27 -9.16
C PRO A 536 -42.44 -16.88 -10.39
N GLU A 537 -42.46 -16.20 -11.54
CA GLU A 537 -41.83 -16.70 -12.77
C GLU A 537 -40.32 -16.47 -12.81
N GLU A 538 -39.83 -15.38 -12.23
CA GLU A 538 -38.38 -15.16 -12.06
C GLU A 538 -37.78 -16.16 -11.09
N ARG A 539 -38.50 -16.52 -10.02
CA ARG A 539 -38.07 -17.51 -9.03
C ARG A 539 -37.78 -18.89 -9.64
N LYS A 540 -38.51 -19.31 -10.68
CA LYS A 540 -38.26 -20.57 -11.39
C LYS A 540 -36.98 -20.53 -12.25
N LYS A 541 -36.51 -19.33 -12.59
CA LYS A 541 -35.39 -19.06 -13.52
C LYS A 541 -34.08 -18.74 -12.80
N ILE A 542 -34.01 -18.90 -11.48
CA ILE A 542 -32.79 -18.55 -10.74
C ILE A 542 -31.59 -19.46 -11.04
N PHE A 543 -31.80 -20.65 -11.61
CA PHE A 543 -30.73 -21.54 -12.05
C PHE A 543 -30.57 -21.57 -13.58
N THR A 544 -31.39 -20.83 -14.33
CA THR A 544 -31.20 -20.78 -15.78
C THR A 544 -30.01 -19.88 -16.10
N ILE A 545 -29.10 -20.38 -16.93
CA ILE A 545 -28.02 -19.57 -17.48
C ILE A 545 -28.68 -18.50 -18.34
N PRO A 546 -28.44 -17.20 -18.10
CA PRO A 546 -28.92 -16.17 -19.00
C PRO A 546 -28.31 -16.45 -20.37
N VAL A 547 -29.15 -16.69 -21.37
CA VAL A 547 -28.70 -16.59 -22.76
C VAL A 547 -28.20 -15.16 -22.89
N ILE A 548 -26.89 -14.99 -23.06
CA ILE A 548 -26.37 -13.73 -23.56
C ILE A 548 -26.99 -13.62 -24.95
N GLN A 549 -28.11 -12.91 -25.05
CA GLN A 549 -28.48 -12.33 -26.32
C GLN A 549 -27.36 -11.33 -26.59
N THR A 550 -26.32 -11.76 -27.31
CA THR A 550 -25.76 -10.87 -28.32
C THR A 550 -26.98 -10.28 -29.01
N PRO A 551 -27.10 -8.94 -29.09
CA PRO A 551 -28.33 -8.32 -29.56
C PRO A 551 -28.66 -8.92 -30.93
N THR A 552 -29.59 -9.88 -30.93
CA THR A 552 -30.20 -10.37 -32.14
C THR A 552 -31.03 -9.20 -32.59
N SER A 553 -30.55 -8.60 -33.67
CA SER A 553 -31.28 -7.64 -34.47
C SER A 553 -32.66 -8.21 -34.74
N ASP A 554 -33.64 -7.82 -33.94
CA ASP A 554 -35.06 -7.76 -34.28
C ASP A 554 -35.81 -7.18 -33.10
N ASN A 555 -35.59 -5.89 -32.88
CA ASN A 555 -36.64 -4.97 -32.50
C ASN A 555 -36.30 -3.61 -33.12
N LYS A 556 -36.81 -3.39 -34.33
CA LYS A 556 -36.98 -2.06 -34.87
C LYS A 556 -38.00 -1.34 -33.99
N THR A 557 -37.53 -0.53 -33.07
CA THR A 557 -38.20 0.72 -32.69
C THR A 557 -37.12 1.78 -32.53
N ASP A 558 -37.33 2.87 -33.24
CA ASP A 558 -36.36 3.90 -33.56
C ASP A 558 -35.84 4.63 -32.31
N SER A 559 -34.53 4.56 -32.04
CA SER A 559 -33.78 5.66 -31.38
C SER A 559 -32.27 5.46 -31.17
N GLN A 560 -31.64 4.31 -31.53
CA GLN A 560 -30.18 4.15 -31.35
C GLN A 560 -29.40 3.63 -32.57
N LYS A 561 -29.67 4.18 -33.76
CA LYS A 561 -28.80 4.05 -34.96
C LYS A 561 -27.96 5.30 -35.22
N PHE A 562 -27.60 6.04 -34.18
CA PHE A 562 -26.68 7.18 -34.25
C PHE A 562 -25.32 6.77 -33.71
N GLY A 563 -24.34 6.61 -34.60
CA GLY A 563 -22.96 6.30 -34.22
C GLY A 563 -22.22 5.69 -35.39
N ILE A 564 -22.32 4.38 -35.58
CA ILE A 564 -21.44 3.65 -36.50
C ILE A 564 -21.82 3.86 -37.97
N ARG A 565 -23.12 3.88 -38.32
CA ARG A 565 -23.54 4.15 -39.72
C ARG A 565 -23.22 5.58 -40.17
N ARG A 566 -23.38 6.58 -39.29
CA ARG A 566 -22.99 7.97 -39.59
C ARG A 566 -21.48 8.12 -39.68
N LEU A 567 -20.71 7.43 -38.83
CA LEU A 567 -19.25 7.42 -38.88
C LEU A 567 -18.74 6.78 -40.18
N LEU A 568 -19.29 5.62 -40.57
CA LEU A 568 -18.95 4.97 -41.84
C LEU A 568 -19.37 5.81 -43.05
N LEU A 569 -20.53 6.47 -43.00
CA LEU A 569 -20.97 7.35 -44.07
C LEU A 569 -20.14 8.64 -44.14
N LEU A 570 -19.67 9.17 -43.01
CA LEU A 570 -18.70 10.29 -42.97
C LEU A 570 -17.34 9.88 -43.54
N ILE A 571 -16.84 8.69 -43.20
CA ILE A 571 -15.59 8.16 -43.74
C ILE A 571 -15.74 7.95 -45.26
N LEU A 572 -16.85 7.34 -45.70
CA LEU A 572 -17.11 7.09 -47.12
C LEU A 572 -17.26 8.41 -47.91
N VAL A 573 -18.00 9.39 -47.38
CA VAL A 573 -18.15 10.71 -47.98
C VAL A 573 -16.80 11.43 -48.05
N THR A 574 -15.96 11.33 -47.01
CA THR A 574 -14.63 11.94 -46.99
C THR A 574 -13.70 11.28 -48.02
N ILE A 575 -13.74 9.96 -48.15
CA ILE A 575 -12.99 9.21 -49.18
C ILE A 575 -13.47 9.62 -50.57
N VAL A 576 -14.78 9.65 -50.83
CA VAL A 576 -15.35 10.06 -52.13
C VAL A 576 -15.01 11.52 -52.44
N PHE A 577 -14.99 12.41 -51.45
CA PHE A 577 -14.64 13.82 -51.65
C PHE A 577 -13.15 14.00 -51.97
N ILE A 578 -12.26 13.31 -51.24
CA ILE A 578 -10.81 13.35 -51.48
C ILE A 578 -10.49 12.76 -52.86
N PHE A 579 -11.02 11.58 -53.17
CA PHE A 579 -10.80 10.96 -54.48
C PHE A 579 -11.47 11.74 -55.61
N GLY A 580 -12.64 12.35 -55.38
CA GLY A 580 -13.32 13.21 -56.35
C GLY A 580 -12.55 14.50 -56.65
N VAL A 581 -11.94 15.13 -55.63
CA VAL A 581 -11.06 16.30 -55.81
C VAL A 581 -9.76 15.91 -56.53
N ILE A 582 -9.17 14.75 -56.19
CA ILE A 582 -7.96 14.25 -56.87
C ILE A 582 -8.28 13.90 -58.33
N PHE A 583 -9.38 13.21 -58.62
CA PHE A 583 -9.81 12.90 -59.99
C PHE A 583 -10.21 14.16 -60.76
N GLY A 584 -10.88 15.12 -60.12
CA GLY A 584 -11.23 16.39 -60.71
C GLY A 584 -10.00 17.25 -61.05
N ALA A 585 -9.02 17.30 -60.16
CA ALA A 585 -7.74 17.97 -60.40
C ALA A 585 -6.92 17.26 -61.49
N TYR A 586 -6.88 15.92 -61.47
CA TYR A 586 -6.26 15.12 -62.52
C TYR A 586 -6.91 15.36 -63.89
N TRP A 587 -8.24 15.37 -63.95
CA TRP A 587 -9.00 15.64 -65.17
C TRP A 587 -8.83 17.09 -65.65
N PHE A 588 -8.79 18.07 -64.74
CA PHE A 588 -8.56 19.47 -65.08
C PHE A 588 -7.14 19.72 -65.62
N ILE A 589 -6.13 19.02 -65.09
CA ILE A 589 -4.75 19.07 -65.59
C ILE A 589 -4.64 18.34 -66.93
N TYR A 590 -5.32 17.20 -67.10
CA TYR A 590 -5.28 16.42 -68.34
C TYR A 590 -6.02 17.12 -69.50
N LYS A 591 -7.09 17.87 -69.23
CA LYS A 591 -7.85 18.61 -70.26
C LYS A 591 -7.23 19.98 -70.62
N ARG A 592 -6.15 20.38 -69.96
CA ARG A 592 -5.38 21.61 -70.24
C ARG A 592 -4.04 21.35 -70.95
N ARG A 593 -3.76 20.09 -71.30
CA ARG A 593 -2.89 19.72 -72.41
C ARG A 593 -3.77 19.41 -73.62
#